data_AF-A0A2D6JEV9-F1
#
_entry.id   AF-A0A2D6JEV9-F1
#
_cell.length_a   1.000
_cell.length_b   1.000
_cell.length_c   1.000
_cell.angle_alpha   90.00
_cell.angle_beta   90.00
_cell.angle_gamma   90.00
#
_symmetry.space_group_name_H-M   'P 1'
#
loop_
_entity.id
_entity.type
_entity.pdbx_description
1 polymer ?
#
loop_
_entity_poly.entity_id
_entity_poly.type
_entity_poly.pdbx_seq_one_letter_code
_entity_poly.pdbx_strand_id
1 'polypeptide(L)'
;MNRFFKLFLSACVIALMVFPGYPIFMEVVFSECGLTKEFSLEQVDNFLKNKGLDKQWLRSDSNNGSCSYSYEYESNTDKYSIVVMSTLLHGVKLNYLNLNDRPQN
;
A
#
# COMPACT_ATOMS: atom_id res chain seq x y z
N MET A 1 -41.48 -35.96 13.95
CA MET A 1 -40.11 -35.39 13.83
C MET A 1 -39.68 -35.47 12.36
N ASN A 2 -38.85 -34.55 11.86
CA ASN A 2 -38.15 -34.62 10.55
C ASN A 2 -38.70 -33.86 9.34
N ARG A 3 -39.08 -32.58 9.50
CA ARG A 3 -38.97 -31.60 8.38
C ARG A 3 -38.14 -30.38 8.76
N PHE A 4 -38.36 -29.82 9.95
CA PHE A 4 -37.57 -28.69 10.46
C PHE A 4 -36.10 -29.03 10.73
N PHE A 5 -35.79 -30.26 11.15
CA PHE A 5 -34.40 -30.68 11.44
C PHE A 5 -33.53 -30.79 10.17
N LYS A 6 -34.14 -31.14 9.03
CA LYS A 6 -33.43 -31.21 7.73
C LYS A 6 -33.08 -29.82 7.19
N LEU A 7 -33.93 -28.82 7.44
CA LEU A 7 -33.67 -27.43 7.05
C LEU A 7 -32.52 -26.82 7.87
N PHE A 8 -32.46 -27.13 9.17
CA PHE A 8 -31.35 -26.69 10.02
C PHE A 8 -30.00 -27.32 9.65
N LEU A 9 -29.99 -28.62 9.32
CA LEU A 9 -28.74 -29.26 8.86
C LEU A 9 -28.23 -28.68 7.53
N SER A 10 -29.13 -28.34 6.60
CA SER A 10 -28.75 -27.77 5.31
C SER A 10 -28.15 -26.36 5.43
N ALA A 11 -28.61 -25.55 6.40
CA ALA A 11 -28.07 -24.21 6.63
C ALA A 11 -26.67 -24.25 7.26
N CYS A 12 -26.39 -25.21 8.16
CA CYS A 12 -25.06 -25.39 8.74
C CYS A 12 -24.00 -25.81 7.71
N VAL A 13 -24.36 -26.61 6.69
CA VAL A 13 -23.41 -27.07 5.66
C VAL A 13 -22.99 -25.93 4.73
N ILE A 14 -23.91 -25.01 4.40
CA ILE A 14 -23.59 -23.84 3.57
C ILE A 14 -22.70 -22.86 4.36
N ALA A 15 -22.96 -22.66 5.66
CA ALA A 15 -22.11 -21.81 6.50
C ALA A 15 -20.66 -22.32 6.62
N LEU A 16 -20.44 -23.64 6.54
CA LEU A 16 -19.11 -24.25 6.60
C LEU A 16 -18.32 -24.19 5.28
N MET A 17 -18.98 -24.04 4.13
CA MET A 17 -18.27 -23.94 2.83
C MET A 17 -17.83 -22.53 2.45
N VAL A 18 -18.38 -21.48 3.07
CA VAL A 18 -18.02 -20.09 2.76
C VAL A 18 -16.80 -19.61 3.57
N PHE A 19 -16.45 -20.31 4.66
CA PHE A 19 -15.38 -19.88 5.58
C PHE A 19 -13.93 -20.15 5.14
N PRO A 20 -13.56 -21.26 4.47
CA PRO A 20 -12.15 -21.54 4.14
C PRO A 20 -11.63 -20.74 2.94
N GLY A 21 -12.50 -20.12 2.14
CA GLY A 21 -12.09 -19.28 1.00
C GLY A 21 -11.61 -17.88 1.39
N TYR A 22 -12.06 -17.36 2.55
CA TYR A 22 -11.70 -16.01 3.00
C TYR A 22 -10.22 -15.86 3.40
N PRO A 23 -9.60 -16.77 4.19
CA PRO A 23 -8.19 -16.64 4.52
C PRO A 23 -7.29 -16.83 3.30
N ILE A 24 -7.63 -17.72 2.36
CA ILE A 24 -6.83 -17.96 1.13
C ILE A 24 -6.95 -16.76 0.17
N PHE A 25 -8.16 -16.19 0.02
CA PHE A 25 -8.35 -14.96 -0.75
C PHE A 25 -7.57 -13.80 -0.13
N MET A 26 -7.61 -13.66 1.18
CA MET A 26 -6.81 -12.68 1.89
C MET A 26 -5.31 -12.91 1.69
N GLU A 27 -4.80 -14.13 1.81
CA GLU A 27 -3.36 -14.43 1.66
C GLU A 27 -2.84 -14.14 0.24
N VAL A 28 -3.63 -14.46 -0.79
CA VAL A 28 -3.30 -14.12 -2.19
C VAL A 28 -3.39 -12.61 -2.43
N VAL A 29 -4.39 -11.93 -1.85
CA VAL A 29 -4.55 -10.48 -1.96
C VAL A 29 -3.48 -9.73 -1.16
N PHE A 30 -3.01 -10.27 -0.03
CA PHE A 30 -1.94 -9.68 0.81
C PHE A 30 -0.53 -10.01 0.30
N SER A 31 -0.36 -11.05 -0.52
CA SER A 31 0.93 -11.45 -1.11
C SER A 31 1.39 -10.52 -2.25
N GLU A 32 0.47 -9.80 -2.90
CA GLU A 32 0.80 -8.93 -4.03
C GLU A 32 0.40 -7.49 -3.72
N CYS A 33 1.28 -6.76 -3.05
CA CYS A 33 1.15 -5.32 -2.83
C CYS A 33 0.95 -4.52 -4.14
N GLY A 34 1.14 -5.13 -5.32
CA GLY A 34 1.01 -4.50 -6.64
C GLY A 34 1.98 -3.34 -6.86
N LEU A 35 2.91 -3.13 -5.93
CA LEU A 35 3.80 -2.00 -5.86
C LEU A 35 5.22 -2.50 -6.00
N THR A 36 5.78 -2.30 -7.18
CA THR A 36 7.19 -2.56 -7.44
C THR A 36 8.01 -1.32 -7.11
N LYS A 37 9.31 -1.53 -6.85
CA LYS A 37 10.27 -0.44 -6.61
C LYS A 37 10.39 0.47 -7.83
N GLU A 38 10.31 -0.10 -9.04
CA GLU A 38 10.37 0.62 -10.30
C GLU A 38 9.16 1.53 -10.46
N PHE A 39 7.96 1.01 -10.18
CA PHE A 39 6.74 1.80 -10.23
C PHE A 39 6.73 2.91 -9.17
N SER A 40 7.20 2.64 -7.95
CA SER A 40 7.29 3.67 -6.92
C SER A 40 8.31 4.75 -7.27
N LEU A 41 9.44 4.41 -7.90
CA LEU A 41 10.38 5.39 -8.43
C LEU A 41 9.75 6.26 -9.52
N GLU A 42 9.00 5.67 -10.45
CA GLU A 42 8.30 6.43 -11.50
C GLU A 42 7.30 7.43 -10.90
N GLN A 43 6.56 7.05 -9.86
CA GLN A 43 5.65 7.97 -9.16
C GLN A 43 6.38 9.15 -8.52
N VAL A 44 7.54 8.90 -7.90
CA VAL A 44 8.38 9.95 -7.30
C VAL A 44 8.96 10.86 -8.38
N ASP A 45 9.45 10.30 -9.49
CA ASP A 45 9.99 11.07 -10.61
C ASP A 45 8.93 12.01 -11.20
N ASN A 46 7.70 11.51 -11.39
CA ASN A 46 6.58 12.31 -11.86
C ASN A 46 6.23 13.43 -10.88
N PHE A 47 6.27 13.16 -9.57
CA PHE A 47 6.07 14.18 -8.54
C PHE A 47 7.12 15.29 -8.62
N LEU A 48 8.42 14.93 -8.67
CA LEU A 48 9.51 15.90 -8.75
C LEU A 48 9.42 16.74 -10.04
N LYS A 49 9.16 16.09 -11.18
CA LYS A 49 8.97 16.76 -12.47
C LYS A 49 7.81 17.76 -12.42
N ASN A 50 6.68 17.39 -11.84
CA ASN A 50 5.51 18.27 -11.70
C ASN A 50 5.78 19.45 -10.75
N LYS A 51 6.75 19.32 -9.83
CA LYS A 51 7.23 20.39 -8.95
C LYS A 51 8.33 21.24 -9.57
N GLY A 52 8.84 20.88 -10.75
CA GLY A 52 10.00 21.53 -11.36
C GLY A 52 11.32 21.25 -10.63
N LEU A 53 11.39 20.14 -9.89
CA LEU A 53 12.56 19.72 -9.11
C LEU A 53 13.42 18.76 -9.92
N ASP A 54 14.74 18.96 -9.88
CA ASP A 54 15.69 18.05 -10.50
C ASP A 54 15.75 16.73 -9.76
N LYS A 55 15.94 15.63 -10.50
CA LYS A 55 16.09 14.28 -9.95
C LYS A 55 17.48 14.10 -9.33
N GLN A 56 17.74 14.73 -8.19
CA GLN A 56 18.99 14.58 -7.44
C GLN A 56 18.74 13.88 -6.11
N TRP A 57 19.62 12.92 -5.79
CA TRP A 57 19.75 12.19 -4.52
C TRP A 57 18.42 11.75 -3.86
N LEU A 58 17.92 10.58 -4.27
CA LEU A 58 16.84 9.88 -3.59
C LEU A 58 17.42 8.81 -2.66
N ARG A 59 17.34 9.02 -1.35
CA ARG A 59 17.60 7.92 -0.39
C ARG A 59 16.35 7.06 -0.30
N SER A 60 16.45 5.78 -0.67
CA SER A 60 15.33 4.84 -0.63
C SER A 60 15.52 3.85 0.51
N ASP A 61 14.63 3.93 1.51
CA ASP A 61 14.53 2.92 2.56
C ASP A 61 13.32 2.03 2.24
N SER A 62 13.60 0.84 1.69
CA SER A 62 12.60 -0.19 1.44
C SER A 62 12.36 -0.95 2.74
N ASN A 63 11.20 -0.77 3.35
CA ASN A 63 10.85 -1.52 4.54
C ASN A 63 10.29 -2.88 4.09
N ASN A 64 11.16 -3.90 4.05
CA ASN A 64 10.82 -5.29 3.70
C ASN A 64 9.71 -5.79 4.64
N GLY A 65 8.47 -5.80 4.15
CA GLY A 65 7.27 -6.20 4.90
C GLY A 65 6.12 -5.20 4.84
N SER A 66 6.35 -4.00 4.30
CA SER A 66 5.29 -3.00 4.05
C SER A 66 5.06 -2.84 2.55
N CYS A 67 3.79 -2.71 2.12
CA CYS A 67 3.43 -2.30 0.76
C CYS A 67 3.79 -0.82 0.51
N SER A 68 4.99 -0.38 0.88
CA SER A 68 5.41 1.01 0.79
C SER A 68 6.91 1.16 0.56
N TYR A 69 7.26 2.20 -0.19
CA TYR A 69 8.61 2.67 -0.42
C TYR A 69 8.73 4.11 0.06
N SER A 70 9.74 4.37 0.88
CA SER A 70 10.05 5.72 1.37
C SER A 70 11.25 6.29 0.62
N TYR A 71 11.19 7.58 0.35
CA TYR A 71 12.19 8.35 -0.36
C TYR A 71 12.42 9.68 0.35
N GLU A 72 13.67 10.10 0.45
CA GLU A 72 14.02 11.47 0.83
C GLU A 72 14.62 12.20 -0.36
N TYR A 73 14.13 13.41 -0.59
CA TYR A 73 14.65 14.34 -1.57
C TYR A 73 15.26 15.54 -0.86
N GLU A 74 16.45 15.96 -1.27
CA GLU A 74 17.13 17.12 -0.73
C GLU A 74 17.86 17.89 -1.83
N SER A 75 17.60 19.18 -1.88
CA SER A 75 18.28 20.17 -2.71
C SER A 75 18.65 21.38 -1.84
N ASN A 76 19.29 22.39 -2.44
CA ASN A 76 19.67 23.61 -1.73
C ASN A 76 18.47 24.39 -1.17
N THR A 77 17.29 24.26 -1.78
CA THR A 77 16.08 25.03 -1.43
C THR A 77 14.95 24.16 -0.91
N ASP A 78 14.90 22.90 -1.32
CA ASP A 78 13.75 22.02 -1.14
C ASP A 78 14.15 20.71 -0.49
N LYS A 79 13.42 20.33 0.57
CA LYS A 79 13.58 19.05 1.25
C LYS A 79 12.22 18.36 1.41
N TYR A 80 12.09 17.13 0.91
CA TYR A 80 10.85 16.37 0.99
C TYR A 80 11.07 14.95 1.54
N SER A 81 10.15 14.49 2.38
CA SER A 81 9.98 13.07 2.70
C SER A 81 8.77 12.54 1.94
N ILE A 82 8.98 11.55 1.09
CA ILE A 82 7.98 11.02 0.16
C ILE A 82 7.77 9.55 0.46
N VAL A 83 6.51 9.12 0.59
CA VAL A 83 6.14 7.72 0.81
C VAL A 83 5.14 7.30 -0.26
N VAL A 84 5.54 6.33 -1.06
CA VAL A 84 4.65 5.66 -2.01
C VAL A 84 4.14 4.39 -1.35
N MET A 85 2.83 4.26 -1.19
CA MET A 85 2.21 3.12 -0.53
C MET A 85 1.07 2.55 -1.39
N SER A 86 0.87 1.25 -1.32
CA SER A 86 -0.26 0.57 -1.94
C SER A 86 -1.16 -0.01 -0.87
N THR A 87 -2.46 0.23 -1.01
CA THR A 87 -3.48 -0.35 -0.13
C THR A 87 -4.49 -1.10 -0.99
N LEU A 88 -5.01 -2.22 -0.48
CA LEU A 88 -5.99 -3.05 -1.18
C LEU A 88 -7.24 -2.29 -1.63
N LEU A 89 -7.66 -1.28 -0.85
CA LEU A 89 -8.90 -0.53 -1.07
C LEU A 89 -8.72 0.68 -1.99
N HIS A 90 -7.52 1.24 -2.10
CA HIS A 90 -7.31 2.53 -2.76
C HIS A 90 -6.16 2.55 -3.77
N GLY A 91 -5.56 1.39 -4.07
CA GLY A 91 -4.43 1.28 -4.98
C GLY A 91 -3.19 2.01 -4.45
N VAL A 92 -2.29 2.36 -5.38
CA VAL A 92 -1.04 3.08 -5.09
C VAL A 92 -1.32 4.57 -4.87
N LYS A 93 -0.76 5.12 -3.79
CA LYS A 93 -0.80 6.54 -3.44
C LYS A 93 0.60 7.06 -3.10
N LEU A 94 0.88 8.28 -3.53
CA LEU A 94 2.07 9.05 -3.14
C LEU A 94 1.65 10.07 -2.07
N ASN A 95 2.26 9.97 -0.89
CA ASN A 95 2.15 10.96 0.16
C ASN A 95 3.50 11.67 0.30
N TYR A 96 3.49 12.96 0.61
CA TYR A 96 4.72 13.73 0.79
C TYR A 96 4.59 14.73 1.93
N LEU A 97 5.74 15.10 2.48
CA LEU A 97 5.86 16.13 3.48
C LEU A 97 7.00 17.08 3.10
N ASN A 98 6.73 18.38 3.08
CA ASN A 98 7.76 19.40 2.96
C ASN A 98 8.47 19.54 4.32
N LEU A 99 9.76 19.25 4.35
CA LEU A 99 10.57 19.30 5.55
C LEU A 99 11.11 20.70 5.84
N ASN A 100 11.03 21.62 4.87
CA ASN A 100 11.40 23.02 5.08
C ASN A 100 10.44 23.76 6.02
N ASP A 101 9.17 23.33 6.07
CA ASP A 101 8.14 23.95 6.88
C ASP A 101 8.14 23.45 8.34
N ARG A 102 9.06 22.55 8.69
CA ARG A 102 9.21 22.07 10.07
C ARG A 102 10.09 23.04 10.87
N PRO A 103 9.68 23.47 12.07
CA PRO A 103 10.58 24.19 12.96
C PRO A 103 11.79 23.29 13.26
N GLN A 104 12.99 23.80 12.99
CA GLN A 104 14.23 23.17 13.44
C GLN A 104 14.26 23.31 14.96
N ASN A 105 13.96 22.22 15.65
CA ASN A 105 14.01 22.11 17.10
C ASN A 105 15.40 21.65 17.53
#